data_AF-A0A1X0NZY4-F1
#
_entry.id   AF-A0A1X0NZY4-F1
#
_cell.length_a   1.000
_cell.length_b   1.000
_cell.length_c   1.000
_cell.angle_alpha   90.00
_cell.angle_beta   90.00
_cell.angle_gamma   90.00
#
_symmetry.space_group_name_H-M   'P 1'
#
loop_
_entity.id
_entity.type
_entity.pdbx_description
1 polymer ?
#
loop_
_entity_poly.entity_id
_entity_poly.type
_entity_poly.pdbx_seq_one_letter_code
_entity_poly.pdbx_strand_id
1 'polypeptide(L)'
;MGGLTVADLTAEAIGQAEARLHQQTAAVERLRADLQRLQAELTAAEAERTRLTAALRWRRLMAEVEADANVAGITAALTAAVAEFRRSLQPPSGYDEISEGIPYIDTDDCGDFSPLDLCIEDCLERVSQLVENNRAEPASQKRSSSSSHSQDNFNKKLSEKKKNGNNDNDDDDDDDDDDDDVCRRRAMLMLLVLTVHLGNLDDQLENVVLEEGEVTREADELRDNVADVWNQMLYTDSGLTEAEKEEWKSVVQTFLGAPYDSSAS
;
A
#
# COMPACT_ATOMS: atom_id res chain seq x y z
N MET A 1 -54.21 -40.00 -5.17
CA MET A 1 -53.48 -40.76 -6.21
C MET A 1 -54.50 -41.28 -7.19
N GLY A 2 -54.34 -41.01 -8.50
CA GLY A 2 -55.16 -41.67 -9.52
C GLY A 2 -54.76 -43.15 -9.59
N GLY A 3 -55.74 -44.06 -9.66
CA GLY A 3 -55.46 -45.49 -9.79
C GLY A 3 -54.94 -45.80 -11.19
N LEU A 4 -53.91 -46.65 -11.29
CA LEU A 4 -53.46 -47.21 -12.56
C LEU A 4 -54.63 -47.92 -13.25
N THR A 5 -54.90 -47.55 -14.49
CA THR A 5 -55.89 -48.19 -15.35
C THR A 5 -55.25 -49.33 -16.14
N VAL A 6 -56.08 -50.20 -16.73
CA VAL A 6 -55.59 -51.29 -17.60
C VAL A 6 -54.86 -50.75 -18.84
N ALA A 7 -55.15 -49.52 -19.28
CA ALA A 7 -54.43 -48.85 -20.37
C ALA A 7 -52.99 -48.47 -19.98
N ASP A 8 -52.79 -48.04 -18.73
CA ASP A 8 -51.46 -47.67 -18.19
C ASP A 8 -50.52 -48.87 -18.02
N LEU A 9 -51.07 -50.09 -18.01
CA LEU A 9 -50.33 -51.35 -17.91
C LEU A 9 -50.01 -51.99 -19.28
N THR A 10 -50.34 -51.32 -20.38
CA THR A 10 -49.98 -51.80 -21.72
C THR A 10 -48.48 -51.65 -21.97
N ALA A 11 -47.91 -52.57 -22.75
CA ALA A 11 -46.49 -52.50 -23.13
C ALA A 11 -46.14 -51.18 -23.86
N GLU A 12 -47.11 -50.60 -24.58
CA GLU A 12 -46.95 -49.30 -25.23
C GLU A 12 -46.88 -48.16 -24.21
N ALA A 13 -47.80 -48.10 -23.23
CA ALA A 13 -47.76 -47.08 -22.18
C ALA A 13 -46.48 -47.14 -21.33
N ILE A 14 -46.01 -48.36 -21.03
CA ILE A 14 -44.75 -48.60 -20.32
C ILE A 14 -43.57 -48.10 -21.18
N GLY A 15 -43.48 -48.49 -22.45
CA GLY A 15 -42.42 -48.03 -23.36
C GLY A 15 -42.40 -46.52 -23.58
N GLN A 16 -43.57 -45.86 -23.63
CA GLN A 16 -43.67 -44.40 -23.66
C GLN A 16 -43.15 -43.76 -22.35
N ALA A 17 -43.45 -44.35 -21.20
CA ALA A 17 -42.95 -43.87 -19.90
C ALA A 17 -41.42 -44.05 -19.77
N GLU A 18 -40.88 -45.18 -20.22
CA GLU A 18 -39.43 -45.46 -20.26
C GLU A 18 -38.70 -44.49 -21.20
N ALA A 19 -39.22 -44.27 -22.42
CA ALA A 19 -38.65 -43.30 -23.36
C ALA A 19 -38.65 -41.87 -22.79
N ARG A 20 -39.74 -41.49 -22.11
CA ARG A 20 -39.83 -40.19 -21.42
C ARG A 20 -38.86 -40.10 -20.24
N LEU A 21 -38.69 -41.17 -19.46
CA LEU A 21 -37.70 -41.22 -18.39
C LEU A 21 -36.28 -41.04 -18.94
N HIS A 22 -35.89 -41.78 -19.98
CA HIS A 22 -34.59 -41.62 -20.63
C HIS A 22 -34.37 -40.19 -21.15
N GLN A 23 -35.38 -39.59 -21.78
CA GLN A 23 -35.32 -38.20 -22.24
C GLN A 23 -35.11 -37.21 -21.07
N GLN A 24 -35.81 -37.39 -19.95
CA GLN A 24 -35.67 -36.53 -18.77
C GLN A 24 -34.33 -36.74 -18.06
N THR A 25 -33.83 -37.98 -17.96
CA THR A 25 -32.48 -38.27 -17.42
C THR A 25 -31.41 -37.56 -18.25
N ALA A 26 -31.43 -37.68 -19.58
CA ALA A 26 -30.49 -37.00 -20.45
C ALA A 26 -30.60 -35.46 -20.37
N ALA A 27 -31.80 -34.91 -20.15
CA ALA A 27 -31.99 -33.48 -19.91
C ALA A 27 -31.39 -33.03 -18.57
N VAL A 28 -31.57 -33.82 -17.50
CA VAL A 28 -30.99 -33.55 -16.18
C VAL A 28 -29.46 -33.64 -16.21
N GLU A 29 -28.89 -34.62 -16.92
CA GLU A 29 -27.44 -34.75 -17.11
C GLU A 29 -26.86 -33.54 -17.86
N ARG A 30 -27.53 -33.09 -18.93
CA ARG A 30 -27.14 -31.86 -19.65
C ARG A 30 -27.18 -30.63 -18.74
N LEU A 31 -28.28 -30.43 -18.00
CA LEU A 31 -28.42 -29.30 -17.08
C LEU A 31 -27.36 -29.32 -15.97
N ARG A 32 -26.96 -30.51 -15.48
CA ARG A 32 -25.85 -30.64 -14.52
C ARG A 32 -24.51 -30.24 -15.14
N ALA A 33 -24.22 -30.64 -16.37
CA ALA A 33 -23.01 -30.24 -17.07
C ALA A 33 -22.99 -28.73 -17.36
N ASP A 34 -24.12 -28.14 -17.78
CA ASP A 34 -24.25 -26.69 -17.98
C ASP A 34 -24.07 -25.92 -16.66
N LEU A 35 -24.63 -26.39 -15.54
CA LEU A 35 -24.42 -25.80 -14.22
C LEU A 35 -22.95 -25.84 -13.79
N GLN A 36 -22.26 -26.97 -13.96
CA GLN A 36 -20.84 -27.10 -13.66
C GLN A 36 -19.98 -26.16 -14.51
N ARG A 37 -20.30 -26.02 -15.81
CA ARG A 37 -19.63 -25.06 -16.70
C ARG A 37 -19.84 -23.62 -16.22
N LEU A 38 -21.08 -23.23 -15.94
CA LEU A 38 -21.42 -21.88 -15.46
C LEU A 38 -20.80 -21.56 -14.09
N GLN A 39 -20.65 -22.55 -13.20
CA GLN A 39 -19.92 -22.38 -11.93
C GLN A 39 -18.44 -22.10 -12.17
N ALA A 40 -17.78 -22.84 -13.07
CA ALA A 40 -16.39 -22.60 -13.43
C ALA A 40 -16.19 -21.23 -14.12
N GLU A 41 -17.10 -20.85 -15.03
CA GLU A 41 -17.11 -19.54 -15.69
C GLU A 41 -17.28 -18.39 -14.66
N LEU A 42 -18.19 -18.55 -13.67
CA LEU A 42 -18.39 -17.58 -12.60
C LEU A 42 -17.14 -17.42 -11.74
N THR A 43 -16.54 -18.53 -11.26
CA THR A 43 -15.32 -18.48 -10.45
C THR A 43 -14.15 -17.85 -11.22
N ALA A 44 -14.00 -18.13 -12.51
CA ALA A 44 -13.00 -17.48 -13.36
C ALA A 44 -13.25 -15.97 -13.51
N ALA A 45 -14.52 -15.55 -13.72
CA ALA A 45 -14.89 -14.15 -13.82
C ALA A 45 -14.73 -13.39 -12.49
N GLU A 46 -14.99 -14.03 -11.35
CA GLU A 46 -14.77 -13.46 -10.01
C GLU A 46 -13.28 -13.29 -9.72
N ALA A 47 -12.44 -14.28 -10.06
CA ALA A 47 -11.00 -14.18 -9.96
C ALA A 47 -10.43 -13.04 -10.84
N GLU A 48 -10.90 -12.95 -12.10
CA GLU A 48 -10.50 -11.88 -13.02
C GLU A 48 -10.96 -10.50 -12.53
N ARG A 49 -12.18 -10.38 -11.99
CA ARG A 49 -12.66 -9.14 -11.37
C ARG A 49 -11.74 -8.71 -10.22
N THR A 50 -11.39 -9.62 -9.32
CA THR A 50 -10.47 -9.34 -8.20
C THR A 50 -9.10 -8.90 -8.70
N ARG A 51 -8.54 -9.60 -9.70
CA ARG A 51 -7.26 -9.24 -10.35
C ARG A 51 -7.30 -7.85 -10.96
N LEU A 52 -8.37 -7.51 -11.68
CA LEU A 52 -8.55 -6.18 -12.29
C LEU A 52 -8.74 -5.09 -11.23
N THR A 53 -9.49 -5.35 -10.16
CA THR A 53 -9.65 -4.40 -9.04
C THR A 53 -8.30 -4.11 -8.37
N ALA A 54 -7.51 -5.15 -8.06
CA ALA A 54 -6.17 -4.98 -7.51
C ALA A 54 -5.26 -4.20 -8.48
N ALA A 55 -5.23 -4.56 -9.77
CA ALA A 55 -4.42 -3.88 -10.78
C ALA A 55 -4.84 -2.42 -11.04
N LEU A 56 -6.10 -2.06 -10.81
CA LEU A 56 -6.56 -0.66 -10.86
C LEU A 56 -6.18 0.11 -9.60
N ARG A 57 -6.27 -0.51 -8.42
CA ARG A 57 -5.82 0.11 -7.16
C ARG A 57 -4.32 0.38 -7.19
N TRP A 58 -3.50 -0.58 -7.65
CA TRP A 58 -2.06 -0.40 -7.80
C TRP A 58 -1.70 0.78 -8.71
N ARG A 59 -2.32 0.87 -9.89
CA ARG A 59 -2.08 1.98 -10.83
C ARG A 59 -2.47 3.35 -10.27
N ARG A 60 -3.47 3.42 -9.39
CA ARG A 60 -3.85 4.66 -8.70
C ARG A 60 -2.78 5.06 -7.68
N LEU A 61 -2.34 4.12 -6.84
CA LEU A 61 -1.23 4.34 -5.90
C LEU A 61 0.04 4.82 -6.62
N MET A 62 0.42 4.19 -7.73
CA MET A 62 1.59 4.63 -8.50
C MET A 62 1.39 5.99 -9.17
N ALA A 63 0.16 6.34 -9.60
CA ALA A 63 -0.13 7.68 -10.12
C ALA A 63 -0.13 8.76 -9.01
N GLU A 64 -0.51 8.42 -7.78
CA GLU A 64 -0.36 9.29 -6.60
C GLU A 64 1.12 9.52 -6.27
N VAL A 65 1.94 8.46 -6.30
CA VAL A 65 3.41 8.51 -6.17
C VAL A 65 4.05 9.44 -7.23
N GLU A 66 3.66 9.29 -8.50
CA GLU A 66 4.19 10.13 -9.59
C GLU A 66 3.72 11.60 -9.52
N ALA A 67 2.55 11.85 -8.93
CA ALA A 67 2.00 13.20 -8.79
C ALA A 67 2.65 13.98 -7.63
N ASP A 68 3.07 13.32 -6.55
CA ASP A 68 3.74 13.98 -5.44
C ASP A 68 5.26 14.08 -5.67
N ALA A 69 5.73 15.30 -5.96
CA ALA A 69 7.14 15.58 -6.23
C ALA A 69 8.10 15.19 -5.09
N ASN A 70 7.64 15.14 -3.82
CA ASN A 70 8.47 14.67 -2.71
C ASN A 70 8.68 13.16 -2.77
N VAL A 71 7.62 12.42 -3.13
CA VAL A 71 7.64 10.96 -3.22
C VAL A 71 8.42 10.53 -4.47
N ALA A 72 8.18 11.17 -5.61
CA ALA A 72 8.96 10.96 -6.83
C ALA A 72 10.47 11.29 -6.65
N GLY A 73 10.80 12.24 -5.77
CA GLY A 73 12.18 12.55 -5.40
C GLY A 73 12.93 11.37 -4.74
N ILE A 74 12.23 10.52 -3.99
CA ILE A 74 12.81 9.33 -3.33
C ILE A 74 13.14 8.25 -4.35
N THR A 75 12.26 8.00 -5.32
CA THR A 75 12.55 7.13 -6.48
C THR A 75 13.83 7.57 -7.19
N ALA A 76 14.03 8.87 -7.41
CA ALA A 76 15.25 9.40 -8.01
C ALA A 76 16.49 9.24 -7.09
N ALA A 77 16.35 9.48 -5.78
CA ALA A 77 17.42 9.33 -4.81
C ALA A 77 17.88 7.87 -4.67
N LEU A 78 16.95 6.92 -4.49
CA LEU A 78 17.25 5.48 -4.43
C LEU A 78 17.88 4.98 -5.74
N THR A 79 17.38 5.45 -6.90
CA THR A 79 18.00 5.12 -8.20
C THR A 79 19.44 5.63 -8.29
N ALA A 80 19.72 6.83 -7.76
CA ALA A 80 21.06 7.39 -7.71
C ALA A 80 21.97 6.61 -6.74
N ALA A 81 21.49 6.29 -5.54
CA ALA A 81 22.23 5.52 -4.55
C ALA A 81 22.60 4.12 -5.05
N VAL A 82 21.67 3.40 -5.70
CA VAL A 82 21.97 2.11 -6.35
C VAL A 82 22.96 2.28 -7.50
N ALA A 83 22.94 3.40 -8.23
CA ALA A 83 23.95 3.68 -9.25
C ALA A 83 25.33 4.02 -8.65
N GLU A 84 25.39 4.61 -7.45
CA GLU A 84 26.63 4.84 -6.71
C GLU A 84 27.21 3.55 -6.15
N PHE A 85 26.40 2.67 -5.53
CA PHE A 85 26.80 1.32 -5.16
C PHE A 85 27.32 0.53 -6.39
N ARG A 86 26.58 0.51 -7.49
CA ARG A 86 27.06 -0.15 -8.73
C ARG A 86 28.38 0.43 -9.28
N ARG A 87 28.71 1.67 -8.94
CA ARG A 87 29.98 2.32 -9.29
C ARG A 87 31.09 1.97 -8.30
N SER A 88 30.80 1.81 -7.01
CA SER A 88 31.78 1.33 -6.02
C SER A 88 32.21 -0.13 -6.27
N LEU A 89 31.44 -0.91 -7.04
CA LEU A 89 31.87 -2.22 -7.56
C LEU A 89 32.99 -2.17 -8.62
N GLN A 90 33.38 -0.99 -9.10
CA GLN A 90 34.38 -0.85 -10.16
C GLN A 90 35.56 0.01 -9.70
N PRO A 91 36.81 -0.41 -9.99
CA PRO A 91 37.98 0.35 -9.58
C PRO A 91 37.94 1.77 -10.16
N PRO A 92 38.19 2.81 -9.34
CA PRO A 92 38.18 4.19 -9.80
C PRO A 92 39.26 4.43 -10.86
N SER A 93 39.03 5.41 -11.74
CA SER A 93 39.90 5.67 -12.90
C SER A 93 41.31 6.09 -12.47
N GLY A 94 42.24 5.13 -12.45
CA GLY A 94 43.62 5.31 -12.00
C GLY A 94 44.08 4.32 -10.92
N TYR A 95 43.18 3.49 -10.38
CA TYR A 95 43.54 2.39 -9.50
C TYR A 95 44.33 1.32 -10.29
N ASP A 96 45.48 0.90 -9.76
CA ASP A 96 46.35 -0.12 -10.35
C ASP A 96 46.71 -1.16 -9.28
N GLU A 97 46.10 -2.34 -9.38
CA GLU A 97 46.33 -3.49 -8.48
C GLU A 97 47.81 -3.88 -8.38
N ILE A 98 48.62 -3.59 -9.41
CA ILE A 98 50.06 -3.87 -9.41
C ILE A 98 50.83 -2.84 -8.56
N SER A 99 50.37 -1.59 -8.52
CA SER A 99 50.94 -0.50 -7.73
C SER A 99 50.51 -0.58 -6.26
N GLU A 100 49.21 -0.80 -6.01
CA GLU A 100 48.66 -0.91 -4.66
C GLU A 100 48.97 -2.26 -4.00
N GLY A 101 49.19 -3.31 -4.80
CA GLY A 101 49.56 -4.65 -4.32
C GLY A 101 48.39 -5.45 -3.71
N ILE A 102 47.17 -4.93 -3.84
CA ILE A 102 45.91 -5.55 -3.42
C ILE A 102 44.89 -5.46 -4.58
N PRO A 103 44.08 -6.49 -4.83
CA PRO A 103 42.91 -6.42 -5.71
C PRO A 103 41.93 -5.36 -5.25
N TYR A 104 41.21 -4.70 -6.18
CA TYR A 104 40.22 -3.69 -5.79
C TYR A 104 39.08 -4.28 -4.95
N ILE A 105 38.70 -5.54 -5.22
CA ILE A 105 37.66 -6.26 -4.47
C ILE A 105 38.02 -6.48 -2.98
N ASP A 106 39.30 -6.41 -2.63
CA ASP A 106 39.78 -6.55 -1.24
C ASP A 106 39.91 -5.17 -0.53
N THR A 107 39.42 -4.07 -1.15
CA THR A 107 39.40 -2.71 -0.56
C THR A 107 38.04 -2.37 0.04
N ASP A 108 38.05 -1.50 1.05
CA ASP A 108 36.86 -0.90 1.67
C ASP A 108 36.09 0.06 0.74
N ASP A 109 36.73 0.54 -0.33
CA ASP A 109 36.09 1.28 -1.41
C ASP A 109 35.23 0.39 -2.34
N CYS A 110 35.36 -0.94 -2.27
CA CYS A 110 34.61 -1.86 -3.14
C CYS A 110 33.30 -2.31 -2.49
N GLY A 111 32.18 -2.05 -3.16
CA GLY A 111 30.86 -2.44 -2.65
C GLY A 111 30.30 -1.54 -1.54
N ASP A 112 30.79 -0.30 -1.42
CA ASP A 112 30.24 0.69 -0.48
C ASP A 112 28.71 0.85 -0.65
N PHE A 113 27.96 0.33 0.34
CA PHE A 113 26.51 0.32 0.42
C PHE A 113 25.97 1.53 1.22
N SER A 114 26.85 2.30 1.88
CA SER A 114 26.50 3.47 2.70
C SER A 114 25.61 4.51 1.98
N PRO A 115 25.77 4.79 0.67
CA PRO A 115 24.89 5.72 -0.05
C PRO A 115 23.43 5.25 -0.10
N LEU A 116 23.20 3.93 -0.11
CA LEU A 116 21.86 3.33 -0.13
C LEU A 116 21.26 3.26 1.27
N ASP A 117 22.07 2.87 2.25
CA ASP A 117 21.71 2.85 3.68
C ASP A 117 21.26 4.23 4.17
N LEU A 118 22.12 5.25 4.02
CA LEU A 118 21.80 6.65 4.37
C LEU A 118 20.54 7.17 3.66
N CYS A 119 20.36 6.85 2.38
CA CYS A 119 19.17 7.26 1.61
C CYS A 119 17.88 6.63 2.16
N ILE A 120 17.97 5.45 2.78
CA ILE A 120 16.84 4.74 3.38
C ILE A 120 16.60 5.23 4.81
N GLU A 121 17.64 5.37 5.63
CA GLU A 121 17.54 5.96 6.97
C GLU A 121 16.92 7.36 6.94
N ASP A 122 17.44 8.27 6.10
CA ASP A 122 16.90 9.63 5.90
C ASP A 122 15.41 9.59 5.51
N CYS A 123 15.02 8.62 4.69
CA CYS A 123 13.64 8.48 4.25
C CYS A 123 12.74 7.92 5.35
N LEU A 124 13.19 6.94 6.13
CA LEU A 124 12.44 6.36 7.25
C LEU A 124 12.29 7.35 8.41
N GLU A 125 13.31 8.15 8.69
CA GLU A 125 13.20 9.28 9.61
C GLU A 125 12.15 10.28 9.11
N ARG A 126 12.22 10.68 7.84
CA ARG A 126 11.25 11.62 7.25
C ARG A 126 9.82 11.08 7.22
N VAL A 127 9.62 9.78 6.99
CA VAL A 127 8.30 9.12 7.13
C VAL A 127 7.81 9.26 8.57
N SER A 128 8.65 8.91 9.54
CA SER A 128 8.29 8.95 10.96
C SER A 128 7.94 10.36 11.43
N GLN A 129 8.78 11.35 11.09
CA GLN A 129 8.52 12.76 11.36
C GLN A 129 7.24 13.27 10.70
N LEU A 130 6.91 12.85 9.47
CA LEU A 130 5.67 13.26 8.81
C LEU A 130 4.43 12.70 9.52
N VAL A 131 4.45 11.46 9.99
CA VAL A 131 3.29 10.91 10.73
C VAL A 131 3.19 11.48 12.14
N GLU A 132 4.32 11.68 12.84
CA GLU A 132 4.33 12.21 14.21
C GLU A 132 3.89 13.67 14.29
N ASN A 133 4.35 14.52 13.36
CA ASN A 133 4.01 15.95 13.34
C ASN A 133 2.56 16.23 12.91
N ASN A 134 1.95 15.34 12.13
CA ASN A 134 0.59 15.50 11.55
C ASN A 134 -0.38 14.45 12.14
N ARG A 135 -0.13 14.09 13.40
CA ARG A 135 -0.77 12.96 14.10
C ARG A 135 -2.26 13.22 14.32
N ALA A 136 -3.09 12.27 13.86
CA ALA A 136 -4.54 12.36 14.04
C ALA A 136 -4.95 12.53 15.52
N GLU A 137 -5.69 13.59 15.84
CA GLU A 137 -6.17 13.84 17.20
C GLU A 137 -7.10 12.70 17.69
N PRO A 138 -7.02 12.30 18.97
CA PRO A 138 -8.00 11.41 19.55
C PRO A 138 -9.38 12.08 19.57
N ALA A 139 -10.40 11.40 19.04
CA ALA A 139 -11.78 11.89 18.83
C ALA A 139 -12.55 12.35 20.10
N SER A 140 -11.88 12.46 21.25
CA SER A 140 -12.41 12.95 22.52
C SER A 140 -12.20 14.45 22.74
N GLN A 141 -11.39 15.16 21.94
CA GLN A 141 -11.02 16.57 22.19
C GLN A 141 -11.75 17.63 21.33
N LYS A 142 -12.36 17.29 20.19
CA LYS A 142 -13.16 18.22 19.33
C LYS A 142 -14.50 18.73 19.96
N ARG A 143 -14.55 18.94 21.29
CA ARG A 143 -15.71 19.46 22.05
C ARG A 143 -15.38 20.43 23.21
N SER A 144 -14.21 21.09 23.22
CA SER A 144 -13.85 22.02 24.31
C SER A 144 -12.99 23.25 23.93
N SER A 145 -13.29 23.94 22.82
CA SER A 145 -12.65 25.24 22.47
C SER A 145 -13.62 26.42 22.31
N SER A 146 -14.93 26.21 22.53
CA SER A 146 -15.97 27.26 22.39
C SER A 146 -16.73 27.57 23.69
N SER A 147 -16.03 27.91 24.79
CA SER A 147 -16.71 28.49 25.96
C SER A 147 -15.86 29.43 26.83
N SER A 148 -16.36 30.66 26.95
CA SER A 148 -16.33 31.52 28.15
C SER A 148 -14.98 31.88 28.77
N HIS A 149 -14.50 33.09 28.45
CA HIS A 149 -14.04 34.01 29.49
C HIS A 149 -14.82 35.32 29.41
N SER A 150 -15.51 35.68 30.50
CA SER A 150 -16.35 36.87 30.62
C SER A 150 -16.16 37.48 32.01
N GLN A 151 -16.47 38.78 32.14
CA GLN A 151 -16.21 39.66 33.30
C GLN A 151 -14.70 40.06 33.43
N ASP A 152 -14.29 41.30 33.71
CA ASP A 152 -14.97 42.57 34.05
C ASP A 152 -13.93 43.75 33.95
N ASN A 153 -14.16 45.07 33.90
CA ASN A 153 -15.35 45.95 33.85
C ASN A 153 -14.92 47.43 33.49
N PHE A 154 -15.85 48.39 33.54
CA PHE A 154 -15.71 49.85 33.82
C PHE A 154 -15.12 50.84 32.77
N ASN A 155 -15.94 51.10 31.74
CA ASN A 155 -16.62 52.40 31.51
C ASN A 155 -15.81 53.73 31.31
N LYS A 156 -15.79 54.29 30.08
CA LYS A 156 -15.71 55.75 29.87
C LYS A 156 -16.28 56.29 28.54
N LYS A 157 -17.50 56.87 28.62
CA LYS A 157 -18.08 57.99 27.83
C LYS A 157 -17.86 58.10 26.30
N LEU A 158 -18.98 57.96 25.59
CA LEU A 158 -19.59 58.95 24.66
C LEU A 158 -18.71 59.69 23.63
N SER A 159 -18.85 59.30 22.35
CA SER A 159 -19.25 60.23 21.28
C SER A 159 -19.66 59.51 19.97
N GLU A 160 -20.87 59.82 19.51
CA GLU A 160 -21.28 59.99 18.10
C GLU A 160 -20.85 59.01 16.96
N LYS A 161 -21.89 58.34 16.39
CA LYS A 161 -22.44 58.61 15.03
C LYS A 161 -22.01 57.74 13.82
N LYS A 162 -23.05 57.33 13.06
CA LYS A 162 -23.10 56.58 11.77
C LYS A 162 -22.72 55.08 11.84
N LYS A 163 -23.16 54.19 10.96
CA LYS A 163 -24.33 54.01 10.04
C LYS A 163 -23.86 53.02 8.95
N ASN A 164 -24.54 51.87 8.83
CA ASN A 164 -24.38 50.83 7.79
C ASN A 164 -23.01 50.15 7.66
N GLY A 165 -23.06 48.83 7.49
CA GLY A 165 -21.92 47.97 7.19
C GLY A 165 -22.30 46.53 7.45
N ASN A 166 -23.13 45.96 6.56
CA ASN A 166 -23.22 44.50 6.48
C ASN A 166 -21.87 44.06 5.93
N ASN A 167 -21.11 43.29 6.68
CA ASN A 167 -19.94 42.61 6.15
C ASN A 167 -19.94 41.21 6.73
N ASP A 168 -20.07 40.28 5.82
CA ASP A 168 -19.78 38.87 6.04
C ASP A 168 -18.33 38.78 6.52
N ASN A 169 -18.09 37.91 7.50
CA ASN A 169 -16.78 37.46 7.90
C ASN A 169 -16.87 35.94 7.78
N ASP A 170 -16.15 35.42 6.80
CA ASP A 170 -16.20 34.03 6.38
C ASP A 170 -15.68 33.09 7.49
N ASP A 171 -16.29 31.91 7.58
CA ASP A 171 -15.85 30.80 8.44
C ASP A 171 -14.67 30.07 7.75
N ASP A 172 -13.47 30.69 7.76
CA ASP A 172 -12.22 30.14 7.19
C ASP A 172 -11.31 29.56 8.32
N ASP A 173 -11.79 28.54 9.05
CA ASP A 173 -11.07 27.88 10.18
C ASP A 173 -11.09 26.32 10.07
N ASP A 174 -11.43 25.76 8.91
CA ASP A 174 -11.52 24.29 8.66
C ASP A 174 -10.34 23.70 7.83
N ASP A 175 -9.39 24.52 7.35
CA ASP A 175 -8.35 24.11 6.38
C ASP A 175 -7.18 23.27 6.97
N ASP A 176 -6.92 23.35 8.28
CA ASP A 176 -5.73 22.71 8.90
C ASP A 176 -5.83 21.16 8.96
N ASP A 177 -7.04 20.58 9.09
CA ASP A 177 -7.24 19.12 9.18
C ASP A 177 -6.90 18.40 7.86
N ASP A 178 -7.13 19.03 6.70
CA ASP A 178 -6.92 18.43 5.37
C ASP A 178 -5.41 18.32 5.02
N ASP A 179 -4.59 19.27 5.46
CA ASP A 179 -3.13 19.27 5.24
C ASP A 179 -2.44 18.15 6.06
N ASP A 180 -2.93 17.86 7.27
CA ASP A 180 -2.44 16.78 8.13
C ASP A 180 -2.67 15.40 7.48
N ASP A 181 -3.88 15.15 6.97
CA ASP A 181 -4.27 13.93 6.27
C ASP A 181 -3.42 13.71 5.00
N VAL A 182 -3.17 14.77 4.23
CA VAL A 182 -2.28 14.75 3.05
C VAL A 182 -0.84 14.43 3.46
N CYS A 183 -0.34 14.95 4.58
CA CYS A 183 1.00 14.67 5.08
C CYS A 183 1.16 13.21 5.55
N ARG A 184 0.19 12.65 6.27
CA ARG A 184 0.21 11.21 6.65
C ARG A 184 0.10 10.32 5.42
N ARG A 185 -0.77 10.66 4.45
CA ARG A 185 -0.89 9.95 3.17
C ARG A 185 0.43 9.94 2.40
N ARG A 186 1.11 11.09 2.32
CA ARG A 186 2.45 11.23 1.72
C ARG A 186 3.46 10.31 2.41
N ALA A 187 3.54 10.31 3.73
CA ALA A 187 4.49 9.48 4.48
C ALA A 187 4.35 7.98 4.13
N MET A 188 3.11 7.50 4.05
CA MET A 188 2.84 6.11 3.71
C MET A 188 3.09 5.78 2.22
N LEU A 189 2.91 6.74 1.30
CA LEU A 189 3.34 6.60 -0.10
C LEU A 189 4.87 6.56 -0.24
N MET A 190 5.60 7.33 0.58
CA MET A 190 7.07 7.27 0.65
C MET A 190 7.55 5.89 1.11
N LEU A 191 6.97 5.35 2.19
CA LEU A 191 7.28 4.02 2.70
C LEU A 191 6.96 2.92 1.68
N LEU A 192 5.84 3.03 0.96
CA LEU A 192 5.48 2.14 -0.14
C LEU A 192 6.53 2.14 -1.26
N VAL A 193 6.95 3.33 -1.72
CA VAL A 193 7.97 3.47 -2.78
C VAL A 193 9.29 2.83 -2.36
N LEU A 194 9.72 3.08 -1.13
CA LEU A 194 10.96 2.54 -0.60
C LEU A 194 10.90 1.00 -0.52
N THR A 195 9.78 0.45 -0.07
CA THR A 195 9.56 -1.02 -0.02
C THR A 195 9.59 -1.66 -1.42
N VAL A 196 8.98 -1.01 -2.41
CA VAL A 196 9.00 -1.48 -3.82
C VAL A 196 10.42 -1.44 -4.40
N HIS A 197 11.21 -0.41 -4.07
CA HIS A 197 12.59 -0.32 -4.54
C HIS A 197 13.49 -1.37 -3.87
N LEU A 198 13.34 -1.62 -2.57
CA LEU A 198 14.01 -2.71 -1.86
C LEU A 198 13.65 -4.08 -2.43
N GLY A 199 12.37 -4.35 -2.69
CA GLY A 199 11.93 -5.59 -3.33
C GLY A 199 12.52 -5.81 -4.74
N ASN A 200 12.87 -4.72 -5.42
CA ASN A 200 13.52 -4.74 -6.73
C ASN A 200 15.06 -4.59 -6.63
N LEU A 201 15.68 -4.63 -5.45
CA LEU A 201 17.15 -4.59 -5.35
C LEU A 201 17.77 -5.87 -5.91
N ASP A 202 17.22 -7.04 -5.60
CA ASP A 202 17.76 -8.32 -6.07
C ASP A 202 17.83 -8.36 -7.61
N ASP A 203 16.74 -7.99 -8.30
CA ASP A 203 16.67 -7.82 -9.76
C ASP A 203 17.67 -6.77 -10.29
N GLN A 204 17.96 -5.74 -9.51
CA GLN A 204 18.91 -4.68 -9.86
C GLN A 204 20.37 -5.11 -9.64
N LEU A 205 20.62 -6.08 -8.76
CA LEU A 205 21.95 -6.54 -8.35
C LEU A 205 22.29 -7.94 -8.90
N GLU A 206 21.40 -8.59 -9.66
CA GLU A 206 21.55 -9.92 -10.32
C GLU A 206 22.86 -10.12 -11.14
N ASN A 207 23.58 -9.03 -11.48
CA ASN A 207 24.82 -9.07 -12.25
C ASN A 207 26.07 -8.62 -11.45
N VAL A 208 25.98 -8.51 -10.13
CA VAL A 208 27.08 -8.07 -9.25
C VAL A 208 27.96 -9.25 -8.85
N VAL A 209 29.26 -9.17 -9.19
CA VAL A 209 30.26 -10.21 -8.90
C VAL A 209 30.97 -9.92 -7.57
N LEU A 210 30.21 -9.87 -6.48
CA LEU A 210 30.74 -9.96 -5.12
C LEU A 210 30.43 -11.35 -4.53
N GLU A 211 30.96 -11.66 -3.35
CA GLU A 211 30.44 -12.81 -2.60
C GLU A 211 28.96 -12.53 -2.26
N GLU A 212 28.05 -13.30 -2.86
CA GLU A 212 26.59 -13.09 -2.82
C GLU A 212 26.03 -12.93 -1.40
N GLY A 213 26.75 -13.40 -0.37
CA GLY A 213 26.34 -13.34 1.03
C GLY A 213 26.43 -11.96 1.71
N GLU A 214 27.33 -11.05 1.29
CA GLU A 214 27.51 -9.77 2.00
C GLU A 214 26.46 -8.74 1.57
N VAL A 215 26.36 -8.48 0.26
CA VAL A 215 25.36 -7.58 -0.34
C VAL A 215 23.93 -8.01 0.00
N THR A 216 23.65 -9.33 0.00
CA THR A 216 22.31 -9.85 0.36
C THR A 216 22.01 -9.62 1.84
N ARG A 217 23.00 -9.77 2.73
CA ARG A 217 22.82 -9.50 4.18
C ARG A 217 22.47 -8.03 4.43
N GLU A 218 23.17 -7.10 3.80
CA GLU A 218 22.90 -5.67 3.97
C GLU A 218 21.55 -5.26 3.38
N ALA A 219 21.18 -5.84 2.22
CA ALA A 219 19.83 -5.69 1.68
C ALA A 219 18.75 -6.26 2.61
N ASP A 220 19.01 -7.40 3.27
CA ASP A 220 18.10 -7.98 4.27
C ASP A 220 17.97 -7.12 5.54
N GLU A 221 19.06 -6.57 6.05
CA GLU A 221 19.06 -5.64 7.19
C GLU A 221 18.24 -4.36 6.88
N LEU A 222 18.32 -3.83 5.66
CA LEU A 222 17.44 -2.76 5.18
C LEU A 222 15.97 -3.19 5.06
N ARG A 223 15.70 -4.40 4.55
CA ARG A 223 14.34 -4.95 4.45
C ARG A 223 13.69 -5.09 5.83
N ASP A 224 14.44 -5.55 6.83
CA ASP A 224 14.00 -5.69 8.22
C ASP A 224 13.72 -4.32 8.85
N ASN A 225 14.62 -3.33 8.69
CA ASN A 225 14.38 -1.95 9.17
C ASN A 225 13.08 -1.35 8.61
N VAL A 226 12.78 -1.60 7.34
CA VAL A 226 11.55 -1.13 6.67
C VAL A 226 10.32 -1.92 7.14
N ALA A 227 10.45 -3.21 7.38
CA ALA A 227 9.39 -4.03 7.97
C ALA A 227 9.06 -3.58 9.40
N ASP A 228 10.05 -3.19 10.20
CA ASP A 228 9.84 -2.63 11.53
C ASP A 228 9.09 -1.29 11.50
N VAL A 229 9.40 -0.39 10.55
CA VAL A 229 8.62 0.84 10.37
C VAL A 229 7.20 0.55 9.90
N TRP A 230 6.98 -0.41 8.98
CA TRP A 230 5.61 -0.87 8.66
C TRP A 230 4.87 -1.41 9.89
N ASN A 231 5.54 -2.22 10.70
CA ASN A 231 4.97 -2.78 11.92
C ASN A 231 4.58 -1.69 12.93
N GLN A 232 5.47 -0.71 13.14
CA GLN A 232 5.22 0.46 13.96
C GLN A 232 4.00 1.24 13.45
N MET A 233 3.96 1.56 12.15
CA MET A 233 2.90 2.35 11.55
C MET A 233 1.54 1.65 11.61
N LEU A 234 1.47 0.34 11.36
CA LEU A 234 0.22 -0.41 11.20
C LEU A 234 -0.32 -1.02 12.50
N TYR A 235 0.53 -1.38 13.47
CA TYR A 235 0.12 -2.12 14.66
C TYR A 235 0.32 -1.38 15.99
N THR A 236 0.94 -0.19 15.99
CA THR A 236 1.10 0.64 17.20
C THR A 236 0.27 1.93 17.13
N ASP A 237 0.41 2.77 18.16
CA ASP A 237 -0.18 4.12 18.22
C ASP A 237 0.72 5.13 17.48
N SER A 238 0.85 4.91 16.17
CA SER A 238 1.73 5.63 15.24
C SER A 238 1.30 7.06 14.92
N GLY A 239 0.04 7.41 15.21
CA GLY A 239 -0.58 8.66 14.77
C GLY A 239 -1.40 8.58 13.48
N LEU A 240 -1.41 7.41 12.81
CA LEU A 240 -2.43 7.08 11.82
C LEU A 240 -3.79 6.80 12.47
N THR A 241 -4.87 7.17 11.79
CA THR A 241 -6.23 6.72 12.10
C THR A 241 -6.39 5.22 11.82
N GLU A 242 -7.37 4.58 12.46
CA GLU A 242 -7.66 3.17 12.21
C GLU A 242 -8.13 2.91 10.76
N ALA A 243 -8.79 3.88 10.11
CA ALA A 243 -9.18 3.78 8.71
C ALA A 243 -7.98 3.76 7.76
N GLU A 244 -6.98 4.62 7.99
CA GLU A 244 -5.71 4.59 7.25
C GLU A 244 -4.96 3.27 7.50
N LYS A 245 -4.88 2.80 8.76
CA LYS A 245 -4.24 1.51 9.08
C LYS A 245 -4.93 0.34 8.38
N GLU A 246 -6.26 0.31 8.31
CA GLU A 246 -7.01 -0.71 7.57
C GLU A 246 -6.74 -0.63 6.06
N GLU A 247 -6.72 0.58 5.48
CA GLU A 247 -6.39 0.76 4.06
C GLU A 247 -4.99 0.22 3.76
N TRP A 248 -4.00 0.64 4.54
CA TRP A 248 -2.59 0.31 4.32
C TRP A 248 -2.28 -1.16 4.61
N LYS A 249 -2.84 -1.77 5.67
CA LYS A 249 -2.80 -3.24 5.85
C LYS A 249 -3.30 -3.96 4.61
N SER A 250 -4.40 -3.48 4.03
CA SER A 250 -4.94 -4.05 2.78
C SER A 250 -4.04 -3.79 1.56
N VAL A 251 -3.32 -2.66 1.47
CA VAL A 251 -2.28 -2.45 0.43
C VAL A 251 -1.17 -3.47 0.58
N VAL A 252 -0.56 -3.54 1.77
CA VAL A 252 0.61 -4.38 2.07
C VAL A 252 0.29 -5.86 1.81
N GLN A 253 -0.84 -6.37 2.32
CA GLN A 253 -1.30 -7.75 2.10
C GLN A 253 -1.64 -8.07 0.63
N THR A 254 -2.05 -7.08 -0.17
CA THR A 254 -2.44 -7.31 -1.57
C THR A 254 -1.26 -7.22 -2.54
N PHE A 255 -0.24 -6.42 -2.22
CA PHE A 255 0.79 -6.03 -3.18
C PHE A 255 2.24 -6.27 -2.73
N LEU A 256 2.54 -6.33 -1.43
CA LEU A 256 3.90 -6.45 -0.91
C LEU A 256 4.16 -7.84 -0.31
N GLY A 257 3.23 -8.34 0.51
CA GLY A 257 3.38 -9.63 1.21
C GLY A 257 4.46 -9.61 2.30
N ALA A 258 4.94 -10.79 2.68
CA ALA A 258 5.97 -10.95 3.70
C ALA A 258 7.33 -10.37 3.27
N PRO A 259 8.13 -9.80 4.19
CA PRO A 259 7.91 -9.73 5.65
C PRO A 259 6.91 -8.64 6.09
N TYR A 260 6.53 -7.72 5.20
CA TYR A 260 5.79 -6.50 5.54
C TYR A 260 4.33 -6.73 5.98
N ASP A 261 3.70 -7.82 5.55
CA ASP A 261 2.31 -8.16 5.91
C ASP A 261 2.16 -8.90 7.25
N SER A 262 3.28 -9.22 7.90
CA SER A 262 3.32 -9.90 9.19
C SER A 262 2.77 -8.99 10.29
N SER A 263 1.70 -9.40 10.97
CA SER A 263 1.56 -8.97 12.37
C SER A 263 2.65 -9.67 13.18
N ALA A 264 3.52 -8.91 13.84
CA ALA A 264 4.52 -9.46 14.77
C ALA A 264 3.89 -10.54 15.68
N SER A 265 4.51 -11.72 15.71
CA SER A 265 3.99 -12.93 16.39
C SER A 265 4.29 -12.95 17.89
#